data_AF-A0AAN6VCV6-F1
#
_entry.id   AF-A0AAN6VCV6-F1
#
_cell.length_a   1.000
_cell.length_b   1.000
_cell.length_c   1.000
_cell.angle_alpha   90.00
_cell.angle_beta   90.00
_cell.angle_gamma   90.00
#
_symmetry.space_group_name_H-M   'P 1'
#
loop_
_entity.id
_entity.type
_entity.pdbx_description
1 polymer ?
#
loop_
_entity_poly.entity_id
_entity_poly.type
_entity_poly.pdbx_seq_one_letter_code
_entity_poly.pdbx_strand_id
1 'polypeptide(L)'
;MNSGQAGSYNETQGTQSREHPSTRQHQQQQQQTDIASRSSRILEDSPLEADDSIISPEIRELLAQGAEATGLEVDEDGDDEDDNARSVDAMSMYPGAQAAYQVEHPYDNGQDSATIDSARTLYSEDFDFVVEHGRQYCGEYFLPIDQTEQTRQYVIHQVYLKLFNLELTTVPLENPRYILDIGTGIGEWAIGMAEKYPRCEVFGTDIAPIQPTHQVPFNIEFHIENAEDEWIRPADTVDLVHIRNMEGAFSDWPFVYNQAFACIKPGGWIEVIDWEDFFADENYLSFFPEGSAPRVVLKAVIEAAELAGKPRDSRHLNKDLLVDAGFVDIQETVYDLGIGSRENSSYGKFWLFSIVTGIEATCLRLLTKYLGWDADEVREMCEEVARETRLVADDPARVDAFVVKLRVIVGRKPTVPRQWTARAINENGDGKDHSGDESTLGRRTIHSEETA
;
A
#
# COMPACT_ATOMS: atom_id res chain seq x y z
N MET A 1 -67.58 40.76 36.05
CA MET A 1 -68.94 40.32 35.72
C MET A 1 -68.99 38.80 35.90
N ASN A 2 -69.92 38.35 36.77
CA ASN A 2 -70.53 37.02 37.02
C ASN A 2 -69.83 35.73 36.52
N SER A 3 -69.82 34.58 37.21
CA SER A 3 -70.55 34.08 38.39
C SER A 3 -70.20 32.59 38.60
N GLY A 4 -70.32 32.06 39.83
CA GLY A 4 -70.70 30.65 40.07
C GLY A 4 -69.74 29.79 40.89
N GLN A 5 -70.22 29.33 42.06
CA GLN A 5 -69.55 28.51 43.08
C GLN A 5 -69.64 26.97 42.87
N ALA A 6 -68.76 26.26 43.60
CA ALA A 6 -68.89 24.91 44.21
C ALA A 6 -68.85 23.70 43.25
N GLY A 7 -68.30 22.52 43.56
CA GLY A 7 -67.61 21.85 44.68
C GLY A 7 -67.06 20.54 44.04
N SER A 8 -66.10 19.75 44.55
CA SER A 8 -66.06 19.02 45.81
C SER A 8 -64.70 18.32 45.91
N TYR A 9 -64.09 18.34 47.10
CA TYR A 9 -63.00 17.45 47.48
C TYR A 9 -63.53 16.04 47.75
N ASN A 10 -62.81 15.01 47.29
CA ASN A 10 -62.83 13.68 47.90
C ASN A 10 -61.42 13.08 47.83
N GLU A 11 -60.86 12.80 49.01
CA GLU A 11 -59.63 12.07 49.22
C GLU A 11 -59.80 10.60 48.83
N THR A 12 -58.79 10.03 48.17
CA THR A 12 -58.54 8.58 48.29
C THR A 12 -57.03 8.36 48.37
N GLN A 13 -56.61 7.81 49.51
CA GLN A 13 -55.26 7.38 49.79
C GLN A 13 -54.82 6.29 48.80
N GLY A 14 -53.66 6.48 48.17
CA GLY A 14 -52.95 5.48 47.39
C GLY A 14 -51.57 5.25 48.01
N THR A 15 -51.42 4.09 48.62
CA THR A 15 -50.24 3.51 49.27
C THR A 15 -48.93 3.68 48.49
N GLN A 16 -47.93 4.31 49.11
CA GLN A 16 -46.51 4.18 48.71
C GLN A 16 -45.97 2.83 49.21
N SER A 17 -45.82 1.88 48.29
CA SER A 17 -45.00 0.69 48.52
C SER A 17 -43.53 1.07 48.31
N ARG A 18 -42.77 1.12 49.41
CA ARG A 18 -41.31 1.16 49.40
C ARG A 18 -40.77 -0.16 48.85
N GLU A 19 -40.19 -0.14 47.66
CA GLU A 19 -39.29 -1.21 47.24
C GLU A 19 -37.95 -1.08 47.97
N HIS A 20 -37.50 -2.19 48.56
CA HIS A 20 -36.25 -2.27 49.30
C HIS A 20 -35.04 -2.25 48.35
N PRO A 21 -33.92 -1.61 48.72
CA PRO A 21 -32.75 -1.44 47.86
C PRO A 21 -31.97 -2.74 47.51
N SER A 22 -32.35 -3.90 48.06
CA SER A 22 -31.71 -5.18 47.76
C SER A 22 -32.20 -5.81 46.44
N THR A 23 -33.41 -5.49 45.98
CA THR A 23 -33.99 -6.11 44.77
C THR A 23 -33.45 -5.50 43.47
N ARG A 24 -33.08 -4.21 43.48
CA ARG A 24 -32.39 -3.55 42.35
C ARG A 24 -30.94 -4.00 42.18
N GLN A 25 -30.25 -4.32 43.27
CA GLN A 25 -28.86 -4.81 43.18
C GLN A 25 -28.79 -6.24 42.64
N HIS A 26 -29.75 -7.12 42.96
CA HIS A 26 -29.80 -8.46 42.38
C HIS A 26 -30.21 -8.46 40.90
N GLN A 27 -31.12 -7.58 40.45
CA GLN A 27 -31.43 -7.45 39.02
C GLN A 27 -30.29 -6.82 38.20
N GLN A 28 -29.51 -5.89 38.78
CA GLN A 28 -28.32 -5.35 38.11
C GLN A 28 -27.16 -6.35 38.07
N GLN A 29 -26.96 -7.18 39.12
CA GLN A 29 -25.96 -8.24 39.09
C GLN A 29 -26.30 -9.35 38.10
N GLN A 30 -27.57 -9.74 37.97
CA GLN A 30 -27.99 -10.76 37.00
C GLN A 30 -27.89 -10.28 35.54
N GLN A 31 -28.16 -9.00 35.26
CA GLN A 31 -27.89 -8.40 33.94
C GLN A 31 -26.37 -8.26 33.67
N GLN A 32 -25.55 -7.96 34.69
CA GLN A 32 -24.09 -7.91 34.53
C GLN A 32 -23.46 -9.29 34.31
N THR A 33 -24.00 -10.38 34.89
CA THR A 33 -23.53 -11.74 34.64
C THR A 33 -23.97 -12.29 33.28
N ASP A 34 -25.14 -11.88 32.77
CA ASP A 34 -25.59 -12.23 31.41
C ASP A 34 -24.86 -11.42 30.33
N ILE A 35 -24.44 -10.19 30.62
CA ILE A 35 -23.56 -9.39 29.74
C ILE A 35 -22.13 -9.94 29.77
N ALA A 36 -21.59 -10.32 30.94
CA ALA A 36 -20.25 -10.90 31.05
C ALA A 36 -20.13 -12.29 30.39
N SER A 37 -21.20 -13.10 30.41
CA SER A 37 -21.24 -14.40 29.72
C SER A 37 -21.53 -14.33 28.21
N ARG A 38 -22.08 -13.19 27.73
CA ARG A 38 -22.12 -12.84 26.30
C ARG A 38 -20.79 -12.24 25.82
N SER A 39 -20.16 -11.36 26.61
CA SER A 39 -18.84 -10.80 26.31
C SER A 39 -17.73 -11.86 26.33
N SER A 40 -17.82 -12.90 27.16
CA SER A 40 -16.85 -14.00 27.15
C SER A 40 -17.01 -14.98 25.98
N ARG A 41 -18.05 -14.83 25.14
CA ARG A 41 -18.21 -15.59 23.88
C ARG A 41 -17.89 -14.76 22.62
N ILE A 42 -17.54 -13.48 22.79
CA ILE A 42 -17.22 -12.56 21.69
C ILE A 42 -15.70 -12.24 21.66
N LEU A 43 -14.92 -12.77 22.62
CA LEU A 43 -13.45 -12.63 22.64
C LEU A 43 -12.72 -13.74 21.88
N GLU A 44 -13.27 -14.12 20.73
CA GLU A 44 -12.51 -14.72 19.63
C GLU A 44 -12.54 -13.68 18.49
N ASP A 45 -11.86 -12.54 18.71
CA ASP A 45 -11.50 -11.61 17.64
C ASP A 45 -10.48 -12.33 16.76
N SER A 46 -10.97 -13.16 15.83
CA SER A 46 -10.16 -13.61 14.72
C SER A 46 -10.27 -12.56 13.62
N PRO A 47 -9.15 -11.98 13.13
CA PRO A 47 -9.20 -11.15 11.92
C PRO A 47 -9.85 -12.00 10.82
N LEU A 48 -10.77 -11.44 10.02
CA LEU A 48 -11.47 -12.09 8.89
C LEU A 48 -10.71 -13.34 8.43
N GLU A 49 -10.97 -14.50 9.06
CA GLU A 49 -10.27 -15.71 8.69
C GLU A 49 -10.72 -15.96 7.27
N ALA A 50 -9.75 -16.13 6.36
CA ALA A 50 -10.04 -16.50 5.01
C ALA A 50 -10.95 -17.72 5.08
N ASP A 51 -12.22 -17.56 4.70
CA ASP A 51 -13.16 -18.68 4.64
C ASP A 51 -12.44 -19.82 3.92
N ASP A 52 -12.28 -20.95 4.60
CA ASP A 52 -11.55 -22.12 4.10
C ASP A 52 -12.12 -22.61 2.76
N SER A 53 -13.36 -22.22 2.42
CA SER A 53 -13.99 -22.47 1.12
C SER A 53 -13.37 -21.69 -0.04
N ILE A 54 -12.67 -20.58 0.25
CA ILE A 54 -11.97 -19.72 -0.71
C ILE A 54 -10.59 -20.29 -1.04
N ILE A 55 -9.93 -20.93 -0.07
CA ILE A 55 -8.58 -21.49 -0.28
C ILE A 55 -8.71 -22.80 -1.06
N SER A 56 -8.86 -22.66 -2.38
CA SER A 56 -8.82 -23.80 -3.28
C SER A 56 -7.51 -24.58 -3.09
N PRO A 57 -7.46 -25.89 -3.41
CA PRO A 57 -6.23 -26.66 -3.34
C PRO A 57 -5.07 -25.97 -4.06
N GLU A 58 -5.33 -25.26 -5.16
CA GLU A 58 -4.32 -24.50 -5.89
C GLU A 58 -3.82 -23.25 -5.12
N ILE A 59 -4.67 -22.59 -4.33
CA ILE A 59 -4.26 -21.49 -3.45
C ILE A 59 -3.49 -22.04 -2.26
N ARG A 60 -3.89 -23.17 -1.68
CA ARG A 60 -3.13 -23.86 -0.63
C ARG A 60 -1.75 -24.27 -1.14
N GLU A 61 -1.67 -24.80 -2.35
CA GLU A 61 -0.41 -25.18 -2.97
C GLU A 61 0.47 -23.96 -3.28
N LEU A 62 -0.09 -22.83 -3.75
CA LEU A 62 0.69 -21.61 -3.93
C LEU A 62 1.22 -21.05 -2.59
N LEU A 63 0.39 -21.06 -1.54
CA LEU A 63 0.79 -20.70 -0.18
C LEU A 63 1.87 -21.67 0.35
N ALA A 64 1.77 -22.95 0.02
CA ALA A 64 2.75 -23.97 0.37
C ALA A 64 4.03 -23.91 -0.48
N GLN A 65 3.98 -23.49 -1.74
CA GLN A 65 5.16 -23.27 -2.59
C GLN A 65 5.94 -22.03 -2.14
N GLY A 66 5.24 -21.00 -1.66
CA GLY A 66 5.86 -19.92 -0.89
C GLY A 66 6.59 -20.44 0.34
N ALA A 67 6.10 -21.52 0.96
CA ALA A 67 6.77 -22.22 2.06
C ALA A 67 7.88 -23.19 1.59
N GLU A 68 7.76 -23.88 0.45
CA GLU A 68 8.80 -24.78 -0.08
C GLU A 68 10.00 -24.02 -0.68
N ALA A 69 9.80 -22.81 -1.19
CA ALA A 69 10.90 -21.90 -1.54
C ALA A 69 11.77 -21.52 -0.32
N THR A 70 11.28 -21.78 0.90
CA THR A 70 12.04 -21.67 2.17
C THR A 70 12.71 -22.98 2.62
N GLY A 71 12.64 -24.04 1.81
CA GLY A 71 13.47 -25.25 1.89
C GLY A 71 13.17 -26.16 3.07
N LEU A 72 12.03 -26.86 3.06
CA LEU A 72 11.77 -27.96 3.99
C LEU A 72 11.33 -29.23 3.24
N GLU A 73 12.28 -30.15 3.04
CA GLU A 73 11.97 -31.56 2.84
C GLU A 73 11.63 -32.15 4.22
N VAL A 74 10.46 -32.77 4.36
CA VAL A 74 10.12 -33.57 5.55
C VAL A 74 10.29 -35.05 5.15
N ASP A 75 11.36 -35.66 5.63
CA ASP A 75 11.55 -37.10 5.59
C ASP A 75 10.44 -37.78 6.39
N GLU A 76 9.54 -38.49 5.70
CA GLU A 76 8.66 -39.47 6.32
C GLU A 76 9.45 -40.76 6.57
N ASP A 77 9.94 -40.95 7.81
CA ASP A 77 10.20 -42.29 8.37
C ASP A 77 10.45 -42.19 9.89
N GLY A 78 9.58 -42.80 10.70
CA GLY A 78 9.87 -43.07 12.12
C GLY A 78 8.64 -43.18 13.03
N ASP A 79 8.02 -44.37 13.05
CA ASP A 79 7.16 -44.83 14.15
C ASP A 79 7.92 -44.85 15.49
N ASP A 80 7.34 -44.30 16.55
CA ASP A 80 7.07 -45.00 17.82
C ASP A 80 6.51 -44.04 18.91
N GLU A 81 5.53 -44.56 19.65
CA GLU A 81 4.74 -43.93 20.71
C GLU A 81 5.58 -43.49 21.94
N ASP A 82 5.33 -42.28 22.48
CA ASP A 82 5.24 -42.07 23.94
C ASP A 82 4.49 -40.77 24.32
N ASP A 83 3.50 -40.91 25.19
CA ASP A 83 2.66 -39.86 25.77
C ASP A 83 3.42 -39.14 26.90
N ASN A 84 3.88 -37.90 26.67
CA ASN A 84 3.88 -36.75 27.60
C ASN A 84 4.84 -35.64 27.13
N ALA A 85 4.34 -34.69 26.35
CA ALA A 85 4.95 -33.37 26.28
C ALA A 85 3.85 -32.31 26.08
N ARG A 86 3.94 -31.26 26.89
CA ARG A 86 3.08 -30.07 26.88
C ARG A 86 2.80 -29.60 25.45
N SER A 87 1.56 -29.19 25.18
CA SER A 87 1.21 -28.39 24.00
C SER A 87 2.15 -27.19 23.92
N VAL A 88 3.15 -27.30 23.05
CA VAL A 88 4.00 -26.18 22.65
C VAL A 88 3.24 -25.54 21.51
N ASP A 89 2.90 -24.27 21.70
CA ASP A 89 2.33 -23.38 20.69
C ASP A 89 2.92 -23.65 19.30
N ALA A 90 2.06 -23.64 18.29
CA ALA A 90 2.48 -23.59 16.90
C ALA A 90 3.49 -22.44 16.75
N MET A 91 4.77 -22.79 16.60
CA MET A 91 5.84 -21.82 16.40
C MET A 91 5.56 -21.05 15.11
N SER A 92 5.39 -19.74 15.25
CA SER A 92 5.42 -18.78 14.15
C SER A 92 6.64 -19.04 13.25
N MET A 93 6.39 -19.36 11.98
CA MET A 93 7.42 -19.57 10.96
C MET A 93 7.98 -18.25 10.39
N TYR A 94 7.48 -17.11 10.85
CA TYR A 94 8.16 -15.82 10.72
C TYR A 94 8.80 -15.48 12.06
N PRO A 95 10.09 -15.12 12.12
CA PRO A 95 10.67 -14.68 13.37
C PRO A 95 9.91 -13.43 13.84
N GLY A 96 9.16 -13.57 14.94
CA GLY A 96 8.74 -12.41 15.70
C GLY A 96 9.99 -11.61 16.06
N ALA A 97 9.91 -10.28 15.99
CA ALA A 97 11.05 -9.39 16.18
C ALA A 97 11.86 -9.78 17.43
N GLN A 98 12.95 -10.52 17.23
CA GLN A 98 13.91 -10.87 18.26
C GLN A 98 15.25 -10.23 17.90
N ALA A 99 15.89 -9.70 18.94
CA ALA A 99 17.02 -8.78 18.90
C ALA A 99 18.09 -9.15 17.86
N ALA A 100 18.44 -8.17 17.03
CA ALA A 100 19.50 -8.27 16.03
C ALA A 100 20.81 -8.81 16.64
N TYR A 101 21.38 -9.80 15.97
CA TYR A 101 22.67 -10.38 16.31
C TYR A 101 23.80 -9.37 16.05
N GLN A 102 24.74 -9.24 16.99
CA GLN A 102 25.94 -8.43 16.81
C GLN A 102 26.79 -8.97 15.66
N VAL A 103 27.05 -8.13 14.66
CA VAL A 103 28.17 -8.33 13.74
C VAL A 103 29.43 -7.80 14.43
N GLU A 104 30.27 -8.70 14.95
CA GLU A 104 31.63 -8.29 15.34
C GLU A 104 32.42 -7.93 14.08
N HIS A 105 32.71 -6.65 13.88
CA HIS A 105 33.62 -6.19 12.84
C HIS A 105 35.09 -6.46 13.27
N PRO A 106 35.90 -7.19 12.48
CA PRO A 106 37.29 -7.50 12.85
C PRO A 106 38.29 -6.38 12.55
N TYR A 107 37.85 -5.12 12.43
CA TYR A 107 38.75 -3.99 12.15
C TYR A 107 38.44 -2.79 13.03
N ASP A 108 39.05 -2.77 14.21
CA ASP A 108 39.24 -1.56 15.00
C ASP A 108 40.38 -0.74 14.37
N ASN A 109 40.02 0.34 13.69
CA ASN A 109 40.95 1.44 13.39
C ASN A 109 40.16 2.75 13.50
N GLY A 110 40.43 3.51 14.56
CA GLY A 110 39.73 4.72 14.94
C GLY A 110 39.50 5.72 13.81
N GLN A 111 38.26 5.74 13.30
CA GLN A 111 37.75 6.67 12.30
C GLN A 111 36.51 7.39 12.83
N ASP A 112 36.35 8.63 12.35
CA ASP A 112 35.48 9.69 12.87
C ASP A 112 34.03 9.27 13.15
N SER A 113 33.50 9.78 14.28
CA SER A 113 32.14 9.58 14.80
C SER A 113 31.00 9.82 13.80
N ALA A 114 31.24 10.60 12.73
CA ALA A 114 30.25 10.86 11.68
C ALA A 114 30.01 9.65 10.75
N THR A 115 30.95 8.71 10.68
CA THR A 115 30.82 7.48 9.87
C THR A 115 30.01 6.41 10.60
N ILE A 116 29.99 6.46 11.94
CA ILE A 116 29.33 5.48 12.80
C ILE A 116 27.79 5.64 12.75
N ASP A 117 27.30 6.88 12.53
CA ASP A 117 25.86 7.13 12.37
C ASP A 117 25.32 6.66 11.00
N SER A 118 26.17 6.50 9.98
CA SER A 118 25.75 6.03 8.64
C SER A 118 25.60 4.51 8.52
N ALA A 119 25.98 3.74 9.55
CA ALA A 119 25.93 2.28 9.54
C ALA A 119 25.39 1.71 10.87
N ARG A 120 24.53 2.45 11.56
CA ARG A 120 23.86 1.91 12.76
C ARG A 120 22.81 0.89 12.33
N THR A 121 22.89 -0.32 12.91
CA THR A 121 21.81 -1.31 12.82
C THR A 121 20.53 -0.71 13.41
N LEU A 122 19.45 -0.70 12.63
CA LEU A 122 18.14 -0.28 13.09
C LEU A 122 17.59 -1.30 14.09
N TYR A 123 17.08 -0.82 15.22
CA TYR A 123 16.35 -1.60 16.20
C TYR A 123 14.84 -1.47 15.98
N SER A 124 14.06 -2.38 16.53
CA SER A 124 12.59 -2.31 16.48
C SER A 124 12.03 -0.98 17.02
N GLU A 125 12.75 -0.34 17.95
CA GLU A 125 12.41 0.95 18.55
C GLU A 125 12.65 2.15 17.62
N ASP A 126 13.41 1.97 16.53
CA ASP A 126 13.67 3.01 15.55
C ASP A 126 12.51 3.17 14.55
N PHE A 127 11.53 2.26 14.57
CA PHE A 127 10.39 2.24 13.64
C PHE A 127 9.10 2.65 14.33
N ASP A 128 8.30 3.45 13.63
CA ASP A 128 6.99 3.91 14.11
C ASP A 128 5.89 2.89 13.76
N PHE A 129 5.82 1.81 14.54
CA PHE A 129 4.75 0.83 14.40
C PHE A 129 3.53 1.23 15.21
N VAL A 130 2.37 1.23 14.55
CA VAL A 130 1.11 1.60 15.18
C VAL A 130 0.13 0.44 15.06
N VAL A 131 -0.49 0.06 16.18
CA VAL A 131 -1.57 -0.94 16.19
C VAL A 131 -2.90 -0.22 16.35
N GLU A 132 -3.75 -0.33 15.33
CA GLU A 132 -5.08 0.28 15.27
C GLU A 132 -6.08 -0.80 14.89
N HIS A 133 -7.14 -0.97 15.69
CA HIS A 133 -8.25 -1.89 15.41
C HIS A 133 -7.80 -3.33 15.08
N GLY A 134 -6.78 -3.84 15.77
CA GLY A 134 -6.27 -5.21 15.58
C GLY A 134 -5.38 -5.41 14.35
N ARG A 135 -5.04 -4.34 13.62
CA ARG A 135 -4.11 -4.35 12.49
C ARG A 135 -2.84 -3.58 12.85
N GLN A 136 -1.71 -3.97 12.28
CA GLN A 136 -0.42 -3.29 12.51
C GLN A 136 -0.05 -2.45 11.28
N TYR A 137 0.42 -1.22 11.48
CA TYR A 137 0.78 -0.28 10.42
C TYR A 137 2.20 0.29 10.66
N CYS A 138 2.77 0.89 9.62
CA CYS A 138 4.03 1.65 9.70
C CYS A 138 3.77 3.13 9.38
N GLY A 139 4.05 4.00 10.35
CA GLY A 139 3.83 5.44 10.24
C GLY A 139 2.40 5.81 9.82
N GLU A 140 2.30 6.73 8.86
CA GLU A 140 1.03 7.26 8.35
C GLU A 140 0.48 6.49 7.13
N TYR A 141 1.13 5.40 6.69
CA TYR A 141 0.66 4.65 5.54
C TYR A 141 -0.63 3.89 5.85
N PHE A 142 -1.55 3.86 4.89
CA PHE A 142 -2.91 3.38 5.13
C PHE A 142 -3.05 1.87 5.10
N LEU A 143 -2.15 1.15 4.42
CA LEU A 143 -2.16 -0.31 4.41
C LEU A 143 -1.43 -0.87 5.63
N PRO A 144 -1.97 -1.94 6.23
CA PRO A 144 -1.28 -2.64 7.31
C PRO A 144 -0.03 -3.36 6.81
N ILE A 145 0.80 -3.81 7.75
CA ILE A 145 2.04 -4.57 7.52
C ILE A 145 1.99 -5.95 8.20
N ASP A 146 0.82 -6.35 8.70
CA ASP A 146 0.60 -7.66 9.33
C ASP A 146 0.67 -8.83 8.33
N GLN A 147 0.77 -10.05 8.87
CA GLN A 147 0.96 -11.27 8.09
C GLN A 147 -0.13 -11.48 7.02
N THR A 148 -1.37 -11.09 7.32
CA THR A 148 -2.49 -11.17 6.39
C THR A 148 -2.23 -10.31 5.15
N GLU A 149 -1.78 -9.07 5.35
CA GLU A 149 -1.47 -8.16 4.26
C GLU A 149 -0.22 -8.58 3.48
N GLN A 150 0.82 -9.08 4.15
CA GLN A 150 2.01 -9.61 3.49
C GLN A 150 1.67 -10.82 2.59
N THR A 151 0.85 -11.74 3.09
CA THR A 151 0.36 -12.89 2.31
C THR A 151 -0.44 -12.44 1.10
N ARG A 152 -1.28 -11.41 1.26
CA ARG A 152 -2.03 -10.81 0.16
C ARG A 152 -1.11 -10.21 -0.90
N GLN A 153 -0.06 -9.48 -0.50
CA GLN A 153 0.94 -8.92 -1.41
C GLN A 153 1.67 -10.00 -2.21
N TYR A 154 2.01 -11.13 -1.58
CA TYR A 154 2.58 -12.29 -2.26
C TYR A 154 1.66 -12.82 -3.36
N VAL A 155 0.37 -13.03 -3.05
CA VAL A 155 -0.61 -13.49 -4.05
C VAL A 155 -0.76 -12.49 -5.18
N ILE A 156 -0.78 -11.18 -4.89
CA ILE A 156 -0.81 -10.13 -5.91
C ILE A 156 0.42 -10.18 -6.82
N HIS A 157 1.61 -10.40 -6.26
CA HIS A 157 2.82 -10.59 -7.05
C HIS A 157 2.68 -11.78 -8.03
N GLN A 158 2.13 -12.91 -7.57
CA GLN A 158 1.87 -14.08 -8.43
C GLN A 158 0.83 -13.82 -9.53
N VAL A 159 -0.19 -12.99 -9.24
CA VAL A 159 -1.14 -12.51 -10.26
C VAL A 159 -0.41 -11.71 -11.33
N TYR A 160 0.48 -10.79 -10.95
CA TYR A 160 1.28 -10.01 -11.90
C TYR A 160 2.20 -10.87 -12.76
N LEU A 161 2.89 -11.86 -12.17
CA LEU A 161 3.70 -12.80 -12.95
C LEU A 161 2.85 -13.52 -13.99
N LYS A 162 1.65 -13.99 -13.63
CA LYS A 162 0.77 -14.65 -14.61
C LYS A 162 0.25 -13.68 -15.67
N LEU A 163 -0.07 -12.44 -15.29
CA LEU A 163 -0.53 -11.40 -16.22
C LEU A 163 0.56 -11.04 -17.25
N PHE A 164 1.80 -10.91 -16.80
CA PHE A 164 2.94 -10.50 -17.62
C PHE A 164 3.74 -11.68 -18.19
N ASN A 165 3.15 -12.89 -18.26
CA ASN A 165 3.80 -14.08 -18.81
C ASN A 165 5.16 -14.41 -18.17
N LEU A 166 5.25 -14.27 -16.85
CA LEU A 166 6.42 -14.47 -15.99
C LEU A 166 7.54 -13.43 -16.21
N GLU A 167 7.28 -12.38 -16.98
CA GLU A 167 8.17 -11.23 -17.04
C GLU A 167 7.91 -10.27 -15.86
N LEU A 168 9.00 -9.79 -15.25
CA LEU A 168 8.95 -8.87 -14.11
C LEU A 168 8.82 -7.40 -14.53
N THR A 169 9.16 -7.06 -15.77
CA THR A 169 9.12 -5.69 -16.29
C THR A 169 8.67 -5.69 -17.75
N THR A 170 8.00 -4.63 -18.17
CA THR A 170 7.59 -4.43 -19.58
C THR A 170 8.62 -3.65 -20.39
N VAL A 171 9.63 -3.05 -19.74
CA VAL A 171 10.68 -2.30 -20.43
C VAL A 171 11.81 -3.22 -20.94
N PRO A 172 12.42 -2.90 -22.09
CA PRO A 172 13.53 -3.70 -22.61
C PRO A 172 14.82 -3.40 -21.83
N LEU A 173 15.21 -4.31 -20.93
CA LEU A 173 16.47 -4.24 -20.19
C LEU A 173 17.54 -5.16 -20.77
N GLU A 174 18.71 -4.60 -21.06
CA GLU A 174 19.89 -5.34 -21.51
C GLU A 174 21.05 -5.16 -20.53
N ASN A 175 21.39 -6.22 -19.79
CA ASN A 175 22.49 -6.24 -18.81
C ASN A 175 22.49 -5.02 -17.85
N PRO A 176 21.37 -4.80 -17.11
CA PRO A 176 21.30 -3.70 -16.15
C PRO A 176 22.40 -3.85 -15.08
N ARG A 177 22.86 -2.71 -14.57
CA ARG A 177 23.87 -2.61 -13.52
C ARG A 177 23.24 -2.23 -12.19
N TYR A 178 22.24 -1.34 -12.21
CA TYR A 178 21.56 -0.84 -11.02
C TYR A 178 20.05 -0.74 -11.24
N ILE A 179 19.26 -1.35 -10.37
CA ILE A 179 17.80 -1.26 -10.38
C ILE A 179 17.32 -0.77 -9.02
N LEU A 180 16.31 0.09 -9.02
CA LEU A 180 15.69 0.64 -7.82
C LEU A 180 14.19 0.33 -7.84
N ASP A 181 13.70 -0.36 -6.80
CA ASP A 181 12.29 -0.67 -6.58
C ASP A 181 11.74 0.17 -5.42
N ILE A 182 10.82 1.08 -5.71
CA ILE A 182 10.24 2.01 -4.74
C ILE A 182 8.94 1.45 -4.17
N GLY A 183 8.83 1.39 -2.85
CA GLY A 183 7.72 0.74 -2.17
C GLY A 183 7.75 -0.77 -2.37
N THR A 184 8.92 -1.38 -2.11
CA THR A 184 9.17 -2.80 -2.45
C THR A 184 8.27 -3.76 -1.66
N GLY A 185 7.62 -3.30 -0.58
CA GLY A 185 6.73 -4.10 0.25
C GLY A 185 7.47 -5.30 0.81
N ILE A 186 6.95 -6.50 0.61
CA ILE A 186 7.62 -7.76 1.01
C ILE A 186 8.87 -8.13 0.18
N GLY A 187 9.20 -7.38 -0.88
CA GLY A 187 10.46 -7.53 -1.63
C GLY A 187 10.45 -8.52 -2.80
N GLU A 188 9.35 -9.25 -3.04
CA GLU A 188 9.24 -10.30 -4.07
C GLU A 188 9.71 -9.85 -5.47
N TRP A 189 9.33 -8.64 -5.89
CA TRP A 189 9.71 -8.13 -7.20
C TRP A 189 11.21 -7.86 -7.31
N ALA A 190 11.77 -7.18 -6.31
CA ALA A 190 13.20 -6.89 -6.26
C ALA A 190 14.04 -8.18 -6.20
N ILE A 191 13.61 -9.17 -5.42
CA ILE A 191 14.25 -10.49 -5.35
C ILE A 191 14.25 -11.15 -6.72
N GLY A 192 13.10 -11.22 -7.39
CA GLY A 192 13.01 -11.81 -8.73
C GLY A 192 13.90 -11.11 -9.75
N MET A 193 14.07 -9.79 -9.66
CA MET A 193 14.98 -9.05 -10.55
C MET A 193 16.45 -9.35 -10.24
N ALA A 194 16.82 -9.49 -8.97
CA ALA A 194 18.16 -9.85 -8.55
C ALA A 194 18.55 -11.26 -9.02
N GLU A 195 17.61 -12.22 -8.96
CA GLU A 195 17.77 -13.57 -9.51
C GLU A 195 17.90 -13.57 -11.04
N LYS A 196 17.05 -12.80 -11.73
CA LYS A 196 17.05 -12.69 -13.20
C LYS A 196 18.35 -12.06 -13.73
N TYR A 197 18.93 -11.12 -12.99
CA TYR A 197 20.16 -10.41 -13.37
C TYR A 197 21.25 -10.51 -12.28
N PRO A 198 22.00 -11.62 -12.19
CA PRO A 198 23.01 -11.84 -11.15
C PRO A 198 24.21 -10.87 -11.15
N ARG A 199 24.30 -9.98 -12.14
CA ARG A 199 25.33 -8.94 -12.28
C ARG A 199 24.80 -7.51 -12.09
N CYS A 200 23.52 -7.40 -11.77
CA CYS A 200 22.85 -6.15 -11.43
C CYS A 200 22.77 -6.05 -9.91
N GLU A 201 23.09 -4.89 -9.35
CA GLU A 201 22.74 -4.58 -7.96
C GLU A 201 21.31 -4.04 -7.93
N VAL A 202 20.47 -4.62 -7.07
CA VAL A 202 19.06 -4.27 -6.93
C VAL A 202 18.84 -3.66 -5.55
N PHE A 203 18.20 -2.51 -5.51
CA PHE A 203 17.86 -1.82 -4.26
C PHE A 203 16.34 -1.79 -4.12
N GLY A 204 15.81 -2.37 -3.05
CA GLY A 204 14.40 -2.23 -2.68
C GLY A 204 14.27 -1.22 -1.54
N THR A 205 13.47 -0.17 -1.73
CA THR A 205 13.21 0.82 -0.67
C THR A 205 11.79 0.72 -0.17
N ASP A 206 11.59 0.75 1.15
CA ASP A 206 10.28 0.83 1.77
C ASP A 206 10.36 1.58 3.11
N ILE A 207 9.24 2.08 3.61
CA ILE A 207 9.18 2.65 4.97
C ILE A 207 9.13 1.55 6.05
N ALA A 208 8.61 0.38 5.70
CA ALA A 208 8.38 -0.73 6.62
C ALA A 208 9.51 -1.77 6.50
N PRO A 209 10.14 -2.18 7.62
CA PRO A 209 11.21 -3.18 7.62
C PRO A 209 10.64 -4.61 7.67
N ILE A 210 9.90 -5.01 6.64
CA ILE A 210 9.21 -6.32 6.56
C ILE A 210 9.81 -7.29 5.53
N GLN A 211 10.91 -6.91 4.89
CA GLN A 211 11.53 -7.70 3.83
C GLN A 211 12.34 -8.87 4.41
N PRO A 212 12.44 -10.00 3.69
CA PRO A 212 13.29 -11.10 4.12
C PRO A 212 14.76 -10.68 4.08
N THR A 213 15.46 -10.93 5.18
CA THR A 213 16.90 -10.64 5.32
C THR A 213 17.78 -11.88 5.18
N HIS A 214 17.16 -13.05 5.12
CA HIS A 214 17.81 -14.35 4.96
C HIS A 214 17.34 -14.98 3.65
N GLN A 215 18.19 -15.80 3.04
CA GLN A 215 17.86 -16.56 1.82
C GLN A 215 17.51 -15.71 0.59
N VAL A 216 18.00 -14.46 0.53
CA VAL A 216 17.90 -13.59 -0.66
C VAL A 216 19.21 -13.60 -1.46
N PRO A 217 19.19 -13.27 -2.77
CA PRO A 217 20.41 -13.14 -3.58
C PRO A 217 21.42 -12.15 -2.98
N PHE A 218 22.73 -12.36 -3.19
CA PHE A 218 23.76 -11.45 -2.64
C PHE A 218 23.82 -10.07 -3.31
N ASN A 219 23.09 -9.87 -4.40
CA ASN A 219 23.07 -8.66 -5.20
C ASN A 219 21.80 -7.82 -4.98
N ILE A 220 21.11 -8.02 -3.85
CA ILE A 220 19.98 -7.19 -3.42
C ILE A 220 20.25 -6.56 -2.06
N GLU A 221 19.86 -5.29 -1.90
CA GLU A 221 19.87 -4.57 -0.63
C GLU A 221 18.50 -3.94 -0.38
N PHE A 222 17.99 -4.07 0.85
CA PHE A 222 16.75 -3.45 1.28
C PHE A 222 17.03 -2.27 2.19
N HIS A 223 16.50 -1.10 1.83
CA HIS A 223 16.75 0.14 2.54
C HIS A 223 15.45 0.68 3.12
N ILE A 224 15.49 1.06 4.40
CA ILE A 224 14.35 1.68 5.06
C ILE A 224 14.39 3.18 4.78
N GLU A 225 13.63 3.61 3.78
CA GLU A 225 13.66 4.96 3.23
C GLU A 225 12.25 5.41 2.84
N ASN A 226 11.92 6.66 3.14
CA ASN A 226 10.71 7.29 2.64
C ASN A 226 10.98 7.92 1.27
N ALA A 227 10.24 7.50 0.24
CA ALA A 227 10.43 8.01 -1.12
C ALA A 227 10.05 9.49 -1.29
N GLU A 228 9.33 10.08 -0.32
CA GLU A 228 9.03 11.52 -0.27
C GLU A 228 10.19 12.36 0.31
N ASP A 229 11.26 11.73 0.78
CA ASP A 229 12.50 12.42 1.18
C ASP A 229 13.49 12.54 0.00
N GLU A 230 14.56 13.31 0.18
CA GLU A 230 15.60 13.45 -0.86
C GLU A 230 16.34 12.12 -1.08
N TRP A 231 16.37 11.64 -2.32
CA TRP A 231 16.97 10.36 -2.64
C TRP A 231 18.50 10.44 -2.60
N ILE A 232 19.13 9.66 -1.73
CA ILE A 232 20.59 9.53 -1.63
C ILE A 232 21.16 8.60 -2.72
N ARG A 233 20.76 8.81 -3.97
CA ARG A 233 21.22 8.04 -5.14
C ARG A 233 22.05 8.93 -6.05
N PRO A 234 23.25 8.49 -6.51
CA PRO A 234 24.03 9.30 -7.43
C PRO A 234 23.27 9.54 -8.73
N ALA A 235 23.36 10.77 -9.25
CA ALA A 235 22.74 11.12 -10.52
C ALA A 235 23.27 10.23 -11.66
N ASP A 236 22.39 9.96 -12.63
CA ASP A 236 22.71 9.23 -13.86
C ASP A 236 23.29 7.81 -13.67
N THR A 237 22.86 7.06 -12.66
CA THR A 237 23.40 5.71 -12.35
C THR A 237 22.41 4.57 -12.55
N VAL A 238 21.12 4.78 -12.28
CA VAL A 238 20.11 3.71 -12.24
C VAL A 238 19.61 3.37 -13.66
N ASP A 239 19.52 2.08 -13.97
CA ASP A 239 19.01 1.57 -15.25
C ASP A 239 17.48 1.57 -15.31
N LEU A 240 16.83 1.17 -14.21
CA LEU A 240 15.39 1.12 -14.05
C LEU A 240 14.99 1.58 -12.64
N VAL A 241 14.05 2.53 -12.57
CA VAL A 241 13.24 2.76 -11.38
C VAL A 241 11.86 2.12 -11.60
N HIS A 242 11.49 1.19 -10.73
CA HIS A 242 10.20 0.51 -10.74
C HIS A 242 9.35 0.98 -9.55
N ILE A 243 8.06 1.21 -9.81
CA ILE A 243 7.07 1.62 -8.81
C ILE A 243 5.78 0.84 -9.09
N ARG A 244 5.25 0.10 -8.11
CA ARG A 244 4.03 -0.70 -8.32
C ARG A 244 3.10 -0.69 -7.11
N ASN A 245 1.80 -0.53 -7.35
CA ASN A 245 0.75 -0.49 -6.32
C ASN A 245 0.98 0.60 -5.27
N MET A 246 1.29 1.83 -5.70
CA MET A 246 1.63 2.95 -4.80
C MET A 246 0.55 4.03 -4.78
N GLU A 247 -0.64 3.77 -5.32
CA GLU A 247 -1.84 4.60 -5.17
C GLU A 247 -2.07 4.95 -3.69
N GLY A 248 -2.15 6.26 -3.39
CA GLY A 248 -2.31 6.74 -2.01
C GLY A 248 -1.06 6.65 -1.13
N ALA A 249 0.10 6.31 -1.67
CA ALA A 249 1.35 6.28 -0.90
C ALA A 249 2.01 7.65 -0.77
N PHE A 250 1.88 8.52 -1.77
CA PHE A 250 2.59 9.80 -1.84
C PHE A 250 1.63 10.99 -1.90
N SER A 251 2.05 12.09 -1.28
CA SER A 251 1.41 13.41 -1.40
C SER A 251 1.94 14.22 -2.58
N ASP A 252 3.20 13.99 -2.98
CA ASP A 252 3.87 14.69 -4.09
C ASP A 252 4.50 13.71 -5.10
N TRP A 253 3.67 13.19 -6.01
CA TRP A 253 4.13 12.37 -7.13
C TRP A 253 5.11 13.09 -8.09
N PRO A 254 4.91 14.38 -8.45
CA PRO A 254 5.91 15.13 -9.21
C PRO A 254 7.31 15.11 -8.58
N PHE A 255 7.43 15.25 -7.26
CA PHE A 255 8.71 15.13 -6.56
C PHE A 255 9.33 13.75 -6.77
N VAL A 256 8.57 12.66 -6.55
CA VAL A 256 9.04 11.28 -6.74
C VAL A 256 9.52 11.05 -8.18
N TYR A 257 8.79 11.54 -9.19
CA TYR A 257 9.22 11.43 -10.59
C TYR A 257 10.45 12.27 -10.92
N ASN A 258 10.62 13.43 -10.31
CA ASN A 258 11.83 14.23 -10.46
C ASN A 258 13.06 13.53 -9.85
N GLN A 259 12.90 12.89 -8.68
CA GLN A 259 13.98 12.11 -8.06
C GLN A 259 14.35 10.88 -8.90
N ALA A 260 13.35 10.16 -9.40
CA ALA A 260 13.57 9.07 -10.35
C ALA A 260 14.31 9.56 -11.60
N PHE A 261 13.88 10.67 -12.19
CA PHE A 261 14.56 11.25 -13.35
C PHE A 261 16.01 11.63 -13.05
N ALA A 262 16.30 12.18 -11.87
CA ALA A 262 17.64 12.58 -11.47
C ALA A 262 18.61 11.37 -11.37
N CYS A 263 18.18 10.28 -10.74
CA CYS A 263 19.04 9.11 -10.52
C CYS A 263 19.15 8.18 -11.74
N ILE A 264 18.12 8.11 -12.60
CA ILE A 264 18.14 7.28 -13.81
C ILE A 264 19.22 7.78 -14.77
N LYS A 265 19.99 6.86 -15.37
CA LYS A 265 21.00 7.18 -16.38
C LYS A 265 20.38 7.59 -17.73
N PRO A 266 21.07 8.37 -18.57
CA PRO A 266 20.63 8.62 -19.94
C PRO A 266 20.31 7.32 -20.70
N GLY A 267 19.08 7.20 -21.18
CA GLY A 267 18.57 6.00 -21.85
C GLY A 267 17.99 4.92 -20.93
N GLY A 268 18.07 5.07 -19.61
CA GLY A 268 17.38 4.23 -18.63
C GLY A 268 15.87 4.54 -18.54
N TRP A 269 15.17 3.79 -17.70
CA TRP A 269 13.71 3.72 -17.69
C TRP A 269 13.11 4.00 -16.32
N ILE A 270 11.90 4.55 -16.34
CA ILE A 270 10.93 4.45 -15.25
C ILE A 270 9.77 3.57 -15.71
N GLU A 271 9.29 2.71 -14.81
CA GLU A 271 8.08 1.91 -14.98
C GLU A 271 7.19 2.08 -13.75
N VAL A 272 5.95 2.52 -13.98
CA VAL A 272 4.93 2.68 -12.94
C VAL A 272 3.73 1.82 -13.30
N ILE A 273 3.32 0.95 -12.37
CA ILE A 273 2.24 -0.01 -12.54
C ILE A 273 1.21 0.20 -11.44
N ASP A 274 0.01 0.67 -11.77
CA ASP A 274 -1.00 0.97 -10.76
C ASP A 274 -2.43 0.89 -11.29
N TRP A 275 -3.40 1.06 -10.39
CA TRP A 275 -4.83 0.95 -10.68
C TRP A 275 -5.34 2.12 -11.51
N GLU A 276 -6.19 1.81 -12.49
CA GLU A 276 -7.01 2.83 -13.13
C GLU A 276 -8.19 3.26 -12.25
N ASP A 277 -8.82 4.38 -12.58
CA ASP A 277 -10.01 4.87 -11.87
C ASP A 277 -11.10 3.78 -11.87
N PHE A 278 -11.42 3.28 -10.69
CA PHE A 278 -12.43 2.24 -10.49
C PHE A 278 -13.83 2.67 -10.95
N PHE A 279 -14.11 3.98 -11.04
CA PHE A 279 -15.36 4.54 -11.56
C PHE A 279 -15.40 4.62 -13.08
N ALA A 280 -14.30 4.35 -13.78
CA ALA A 280 -14.27 4.33 -15.23
C ALA A 280 -15.25 3.30 -15.81
N ASP A 281 -15.72 3.58 -17.02
CA ASP A 281 -16.58 2.66 -17.76
C ASP A 281 -15.89 1.30 -17.96
N GLU A 282 -16.68 0.23 -17.89
CA GLU A 282 -16.20 -1.16 -18.05
C GLU A 282 -15.07 -1.55 -17.06
N ASN A 283 -15.03 -0.90 -15.90
CA ASN A 283 -14.14 -1.23 -14.78
C ASN A 283 -14.96 -1.77 -13.58
N TYR A 284 -14.29 -2.11 -12.48
CA TYR A 284 -14.86 -2.76 -11.30
C TYR A 284 -16.22 -2.18 -10.84
N LEU A 285 -16.33 -0.86 -10.65
CA LEU A 285 -17.58 -0.26 -10.13
C LEU A 285 -18.72 -0.18 -11.14
N SER A 286 -18.47 -0.45 -12.42
CA SER A 286 -19.52 -0.50 -13.44
C SER A 286 -20.49 -1.68 -13.25
N PHE A 287 -20.08 -2.69 -12.48
CA PHE A 287 -20.86 -3.91 -12.21
C PHE A 287 -21.82 -3.78 -11.02
N PHE A 288 -21.74 -2.68 -10.28
CA PHE A 288 -22.52 -2.47 -9.07
C PHE A 288 -23.48 -1.28 -9.23
N PRO A 289 -24.73 -1.40 -8.77
CA PRO A 289 -25.72 -0.33 -8.90
C PRO A 289 -25.38 0.85 -7.99
N GLU A 290 -25.85 2.05 -8.36
CA GLU A 290 -25.70 3.23 -7.49
C GLU A 290 -26.26 2.98 -6.10
N GLY A 291 -25.50 3.38 -5.07
CA GLY A 291 -25.86 3.19 -3.66
C GLY A 291 -25.54 1.80 -3.08
N SER A 292 -24.98 0.87 -3.87
CA SER A 292 -24.48 -0.40 -3.34
C SER A 292 -23.26 -0.21 -2.44
N ALA A 293 -22.95 -1.21 -1.61
CA ALA A 293 -21.83 -1.11 -0.68
C ALA A 293 -20.48 -0.84 -1.36
N PRO A 294 -20.10 -1.53 -2.47
CA PRO A 294 -18.85 -1.23 -3.19
C PRO A 294 -18.71 0.24 -3.60
N ARG A 295 -19.80 0.86 -4.08
CA ARG A 295 -19.79 2.26 -4.50
C ARG A 295 -19.77 3.23 -3.32
N VAL A 296 -20.50 2.93 -2.24
CA VAL A 296 -20.51 3.78 -1.04
C VAL A 296 -19.15 3.75 -0.36
N VAL A 297 -18.60 2.56 -0.14
CA VAL A 297 -17.31 2.38 0.53
C VAL A 297 -16.18 3.01 -0.28
N LEU A 298 -16.12 2.79 -1.60
CA LEU A 298 -15.03 3.36 -2.38
C LEU A 298 -15.09 4.89 -2.44
N LYS A 299 -16.29 5.49 -2.54
CA LYS A 299 -16.44 6.96 -2.45
C LYS A 299 -15.92 7.49 -1.11
N ALA A 300 -16.25 6.82 0.00
CA ALA A 300 -15.78 7.19 1.32
C ALA A 300 -14.26 7.02 1.47
N VAL A 301 -13.68 5.96 0.90
CA VAL A 301 -12.22 5.75 0.89
C VAL A 301 -11.49 6.86 0.14
N ILE A 302 -12.01 7.28 -1.03
CA ILE A 302 -11.42 8.40 -1.78
C ILE A 302 -11.52 9.71 -0.99
N GLU A 303 -12.68 9.99 -0.38
CA GLU A 303 -12.85 11.17 0.48
C GLU A 303 -11.89 11.16 1.68
N ALA A 304 -11.75 10.02 2.35
CA ALA A 304 -10.81 9.84 3.45
C ALA A 304 -9.35 10.03 3.01
N ALA A 305 -8.98 9.53 1.83
CA ALA A 305 -7.64 9.67 1.26
C ALA A 305 -7.29 11.13 0.91
N GLU A 306 -8.27 11.90 0.41
CA GLU A 306 -8.12 13.35 0.19
C GLU A 306 -7.87 14.08 1.52
N LEU A 307 -8.63 13.74 2.57
CA LEU A 307 -8.41 14.31 3.91
C LEU A 307 -7.05 13.92 4.51
N ALA A 308 -6.54 12.74 4.17
CA ALA A 308 -5.21 12.28 4.55
C ALA A 308 -4.07 13.00 3.77
N GLY A 309 -4.40 13.76 2.72
CA GLY A 309 -3.41 14.43 1.87
C GLY A 309 -2.65 13.48 0.95
N LYS A 310 -3.11 12.24 0.79
CA LYS A 310 -2.53 11.22 -0.09
C LYS A 310 -3.64 10.61 -0.95
N PRO A 311 -4.06 11.31 -2.01
CA PRO A 311 -5.26 10.93 -2.72
C PRO A 311 -5.14 9.55 -3.38
N ARG A 312 -6.27 8.85 -3.43
CA ARG A 312 -6.40 7.51 -4.03
C ARG A 312 -7.24 7.59 -5.30
N ASP A 313 -6.59 8.00 -6.38
CA ASP A 313 -7.12 7.93 -7.74
C ASP A 313 -5.97 7.75 -8.74
N SER A 314 -6.26 7.84 -10.04
CA SER A 314 -5.28 7.62 -11.11
C SER A 314 -4.55 8.89 -11.57
N ARG A 315 -4.62 10.03 -10.84
CA ARG A 315 -3.96 11.29 -11.26
C ARG A 315 -2.44 11.15 -11.39
N HIS A 316 -1.81 10.33 -10.55
CA HIS A 316 -0.37 10.07 -10.63
C HIS A 316 0.04 9.38 -11.92
N LEU A 317 -0.86 8.62 -12.53
CA LEU A 317 -0.63 7.96 -13.81
C LEU A 317 -0.80 8.89 -15.01
N ASN A 318 -1.01 10.21 -14.81
CA ASN A 318 -1.02 11.17 -15.90
C ASN A 318 0.39 11.28 -16.51
N LYS A 319 0.50 10.85 -17.77
CA LYS A 319 1.74 10.91 -18.54
C LYS A 319 2.41 12.28 -18.61
N ASP A 320 1.65 13.37 -18.50
CA ASP A 320 2.21 14.71 -18.54
C ASP A 320 3.15 14.95 -17.34
N LEU A 321 2.95 14.26 -16.21
CA LEU A 321 3.87 14.32 -15.07
C LEU A 321 5.26 13.75 -15.43
N LEU A 322 5.32 12.68 -16.23
CA LEU A 322 6.60 12.15 -16.73
C LEU A 322 7.22 13.07 -17.79
N VAL A 323 6.40 13.71 -18.64
CA VAL A 323 6.88 14.73 -19.60
C VAL A 323 7.50 15.91 -18.87
N ASP A 324 6.84 16.39 -17.83
CA ASP A 324 7.25 17.54 -17.02
C ASP A 324 8.53 17.25 -16.23
N ALA A 325 8.72 16.00 -15.78
CA ALA A 325 9.98 15.54 -15.17
C ALA A 325 11.12 15.39 -16.20
N GLY A 326 10.80 15.28 -17.51
CA GLY A 326 11.77 15.27 -18.61
C GLY A 326 11.92 13.93 -19.32
N PHE A 327 11.10 12.94 -19.00
CA PHE A 327 11.08 11.66 -19.70
C PHE A 327 10.58 11.82 -21.15
N VAL A 328 11.04 10.92 -22.02
CA VAL A 328 10.66 10.80 -23.43
C VAL A 328 10.21 9.38 -23.73
N ASP A 329 9.73 9.15 -24.96
CA ASP A 329 9.30 7.82 -25.42
C ASP A 329 8.24 7.18 -24.51
N ILE A 330 7.36 8.01 -23.93
CA ILE A 330 6.37 7.59 -22.94
C ILE A 330 5.31 6.70 -23.60
N GLN A 331 5.08 5.54 -23.00
CA GLN A 331 4.06 4.59 -23.44
C GLN A 331 3.14 4.25 -22.28
N GLU A 332 1.86 4.10 -22.60
CA GLU A 332 0.81 3.72 -21.65
C GLU A 332 0.11 2.49 -22.20
N THR A 333 -0.03 1.47 -21.37
CA THR A 333 -0.76 0.24 -21.69
C THR A 333 -1.75 -0.05 -20.57
N VAL A 334 -3.00 -0.36 -20.93
CA VAL A 334 -4.04 -0.75 -19.98
C VAL A 334 -4.30 -2.25 -20.13
N TYR A 335 -4.27 -2.96 -19.01
CA TYR A 335 -4.56 -4.38 -18.90
C TYR A 335 -5.89 -4.58 -18.16
N ASP A 336 -6.70 -5.50 -18.66
CA ASP A 336 -7.94 -5.94 -17.99
C ASP A 336 -7.64 -7.16 -17.11
N LEU A 337 -7.56 -6.96 -15.79
CA LEU A 337 -7.35 -8.04 -14.82
C LEU A 337 -8.70 -8.66 -14.47
N GLY A 338 -8.99 -9.79 -15.11
CA GLY A 338 -10.23 -10.53 -14.87
C GLY A 338 -10.34 -11.06 -13.45
N ILE A 339 -11.51 -10.88 -12.85
CA ILE A 339 -11.83 -11.27 -11.48
C ILE A 339 -12.68 -12.54 -11.51
N GLY A 340 -12.32 -13.53 -10.70
CA GLY A 340 -13.10 -14.77 -10.57
C GLY A 340 -12.66 -15.88 -11.53
N SER A 341 -13.45 -16.95 -11.57
CA SER A 341 -13.11 -18.15 -12.34
C SER A 341 -13.48 -17.96 -13.82
N ARG A 342 -12.47 -17.73 -14.67
CA ARG A 342 -12.63 -17.56 -16.13
C ARG A 342 -11.97 -18.72 -16.86
N GLU A 343 -12.57 -19.18 -17.97
CA GLU A 343 -12.05 -20.30 -18.76
C GLU A 343 -10.61 -20.06 -19.25
N ASN A 344 -10.26 -18.79 -19.52
CA ASN A 344 -8.97 -18.38 -20.06
C ASN A 344 -8.10 -17.57 -19.08
N SER A 345 -8.37 -17.63 -17.77
CA SER A 345 -7.51 -16.96 -16.76
C SER A 345 -6.97 -17.95 -15.74
N SER A 346 -5.64 -18.09 -15.70
CA SER A 346 -4.93 -18.87 -14.68
C SER A 346 -4.76 -18.12 -13.36
N TYR A 347 -5.11 -16.83 -13.31
CA TYR A 347 -4.91 -15.96 -12.14
C TYR A 347 -6.23 -15.46 -11.51
N GLY A 348 -7.37 -15.56 -12.19
CA GLY A 348 -8.58 -14.84 -11.79
C GLY A 348 -9.12 -15.18 -10.39
N LYS A 349 -8.97 -16.44 -9.92
CA LYS A 349 -9.31 -16.83 -8.54
C LYS A 349 -8.36 -16.23 -7.51
N PHE A 350 -7.06 -16.21 -7.80
CA PHE A 350 -6.05 -15.55 -6.95
C PHE A 350 -6.33 -14.05 -6.88
N TRP A 351 -6.73 -13.45 -8.00
CA TRP A 351 -7.09 -12.04 -8.03
C TRP A 351 -8.35 -11.73 -7.23
N LEU A 352 -9.40 -12.55 -7.34
CA LEU A 352 -10.58 -12.43 -6.49
C LEU A 352 -10.23 -12.55 -5.00
N PHE A 353 -9.37 -13.52 -4.63
CA PHE A 353 -8.88 -13.66 -3.26
C PHE A 353 -8.18 -12.39 -2.79
N SER A 354 -7.26 -11.84 -3.58
CA SER A 354 -6.53 -10.60 -3.25
C SER A 354 -7.43 -9.37 -3.12
N ILE A 355 -8.48 -9.26 -3.94
CA ILE A 355 -9.47 -8.17 -3.80
C ILE A 355 -10.21 -8.35 -2.48
N VAL A 356 -10.85 -9.51 -2.27
CA VAL A 356 -11.71 -9.77 -1.12
C VAL A 356 -10.98 -9.60 0.22
N THR A 357 -9.77 -10.14 0.32
CA THR A 357 -8.94 -10.03 1.54
C THR A 357 -8.35 -8.62 1.72
N GLY A 358 -8.28 -7.82 0.66
CA GLY A 358 -7.76 -6.45 0.70
C GLY A 358 -8.79 -5.37 1.04
N ILE A 359 -10.10 -5.68 1.02
CA ILE A 359 -11.15 -4.68 1.27
C ILE A 359 -10.98 -4.06 2.65
N GLU A 360 -10.89 -4.87 3.71
CA GLU A 360 -10.71 -4.32 5.07
C GLU A 360 -9.40 -3.52 5.19
N ALA A 361 -8.30 -4.07 4.67
CA ALA A 361 -6.98 -3.43 4.72
C ALA A 361 -6.97 -2.04 4.06
N THR A 362 -7.74 -1.87 2.98
CA THR A 362 -7.84 -0.59 2.24
C THR A 362 -8.84 0.38 2.84
N CYS A 363 -9.75 -0.08 3.71
CA CYS A 363 -10.85 0.72 4.24
C CYS A 363 -10.64 1.11 5.71
N LEU A 364 -10.26 0.15 6.56
CA LEU A 364 -10.37 0.25 8.02
C LEU A 364 -9.71 1.52 8.57
N ARG A 365 -8.41 1.70 8.33
CA ARG A 365 -7.67 2.86 8.84
C ARG A 365 -8.19 4.19 8.28
N LEU A 366 -8.47 4.25 6.98
CA LEU A 366 -8.91 5.49 6.33
C LEU A 366 -10.26 5.95 6.87
N LEU A 367 -11.25 5.05 6.91
CA LEU A 367 -12.62 5.38 7.29
C LEU A 367 -12.73 5.69 8.79
N THR A 368 -12.01 4.97 9.66
CA THR A 368 -12.05 5.24 11.10
C THR A 368 -11.28 6.52 11.45
N LYS A 369 -10.06 6.71 10.91
CA LYS A 369 -9.20 7.85 11.26
C LYS A 369 -9.68 9.18 10.68
N TYR A 370 -10.13 9.20 9.42
CA TYR A 370 -10.42 10.45 8.71
C TYR A 370 -11.91 10.77 8.57
N LEU A 371 -12.79 9.76 8.58
CA LEU A 371 -14.24 9.97 8.52
C LEU A 371 -14.94 9.66 9.84
N GLY A 372 -14.23 9.12 10.84
CA GLY A 372 -14.77 8.84 12.17
C GLY A 372 -15.83 7.74 12.18
N TRP A 373 -15.80 6.83 11.21
CA TRP A 373 -16.69 5.67 11.19
C TRP A 373 -16.34 4.72 12.33
N ASP A 374 -17.35 4.02 12.85
CA ASP A 374 -17.11 2.96 13.82
C ASP A 374 -16.41 1.77 13.15
N ALA A 375 -15.45 1.15 13.85
CA ALA A 375 -14.63 0.09 13.27
C ALA A 375 -15.46 -1.17 12.92
N ASP A 376 -16.47 -1.48 13.73
CA ASP A 376 -17.34 -2.64 13.48
C ASP A 376 -18.28 -2.36 12.30
N GLU A 377 -18.82 -1.13 12.20
CA GLU A 377 -19.58 -0.70 11.03
C GLU A 377 -18.75 -0.75 9.73
N VAL A 378 -17.47 -0.38 9.79
CA VAL A 378 -16.56 -0.52 8.63
C VAL A 378 -16.38 -1.98 8.25
N ARG A 379 -16.18 -2.88 9.21
CA ARG A 379 -16.02 -4.32 8.91
C ARG A 379 -17.29 -4.93 8.32
N GLU A 380 -18.46 -4.61 8.88
CA GLU A 380 -19.75 -5.05 8.32
C GLU A 380 -19.92 -4.58 6.87
N MET A 381 -19.55 -3.34 6.57
CA MET A 381 -19.55 -2.83 5.20
C MET A 381 -18.53 -3.55 4.31
N CYS A 382 -17.33 -3.85 4.81
CA CYS A 382 -16.31 -4.61 4.08
C CYS A 382 -16.80 -6.03 3.72
N GLU A 383 -17.52 -6.69 4.63
CA GLU A 383 -18.14 -8.00 4.37
C GLU A 383 -19.24 -7.93 3.31
N GLU A 384 -20.06 -6.86 3.32
CA GLU A 384 -21.05 -6.61 2.27
C GLU A 384 -20.40 -6.41 0.91
N VAL A 385 -19.36 -5.58 0.83
CA VAL A 385 -18.57 -5.40 -0.39
C VAL A 385 -18.03 -6.73 -0.87
N ALA A 386 -17.35 -7.50 0.00
CA ALA A 386 -16.78 -8.79 -0.34
C ALA A 386 -17.83 -9.77 -0.90
N ARG A 387 -19.01 -9.82 -0.29
CA ARG A 387 -20.11 -10.67 -0.76
C ARG A 387 -20.65 -10.21 -2.10
N GLU A 388 -20.90 -8.92 -2.30
CA GLU A 388 -21.34 -8.38 -3.59
C GLU A 388 -20.31 -8.71 -4.69
N THR A 389 -19.02 -8.54 -4.43
CA THR A 389 -17.93 -8.87 -5.36
C THR A 389 -17.94 -10.34 -5.76
N ARG A 390 -18.09 -11.26 -4.79
CA ARG A 390 -18.19 -12.69 -5.06
C ARG A 390 -19.41 -13.02 -5.92
N LEU A 391 -20.57 -12.41 -5.65
CA LEU A 391 -21.79 -12.62 -6.43
C LEU A 391 -21.65 -12.21 -7.90
N VAL A 392 -20.82 -11.20 -8.22
CA VAL A 392 -20.51 -10.86 -9.62
C VAL A 392 -19.52 -11.86 -10.22
N ALA A 393 -18.50 -12.24 -9.46
CA ALA A 393 -17.46 -13.17 -9.90
C ALA A 393 -17.96 -14.61 -10.13
N ASP A 394 -19.03 -15.01 -9.44
CA ASP A 394 -19.68 -16.32 -9.60
C ASP A 394 -20.76 -16.32 -10.69
N ASP A 395 -21.14 -15.16 -11.22
CA ASP A 395 -22.17 -15.05 -12.26
C ASP A 395 -21.57 -15.35 -13.65
N PRO A 396 -21.93 -16.48 -14.30
CA PRO A 396 -21.37 -16.85 -15.60
C PRO A 396 -21.68 -15.84 -16.72
N ALA A 397 -22.72 -15.01 -16.55
CA ALA A 397 -23.07 -13.99 -17.53
C ALA A 397 -22.25 -12.70 -17.37
N ARG A 398 -21.57 -12.50 -16.24
CA ARG A 398 -20.83 -11.26 -15.92
C ARG A 398 -19.34 -11.47 -15.72
N VAL A 399 -18.91 -12.64 -15.25
CA VAL A 399 -17.50 -12.93 -14.88
C VAL A 399 -16.50 -12.63 -16.00
N ASP A 400 -16.88 -12.84 -17.26
CA ASP A 400 -15.98 -12.59 -18.40
C ASP A 400 -15.72 -11.11 -18.66
N ALA A 401 -16.61 -10.22 -18.24
CA ALA A 401 -16.42 -8.78 -18.34
C ALA A 401 -15.93 -8.16 -17.02
N PHE A 402 -16.03 -8.90 -15.90
CA PHE A 402 -15.71 -8.38 -14.58
C PHE A 402 -14.19 -8.26 -14.38
N VAL A 403 -13.68 -7.03 -14.45
CA VAL A 403 -12.25 -6.74 -14.47
C VAL A 403 -11.91 -5.58 -13.53
N VAL A 404 -10.66 -5.54 -13.08
CA VAL A 404 -10.00 -4.30 -12.63
C VAL A 404 -9.05 -3.86 -13.74
N LYS A 405 -9.12 -2.59 -14.15
CA LYS A 405 -8.15 -2.03 -15.10
C LYS A 405 -6.87 -1.65 -14.38
N LEU A 406 -5.75 -2.13 -14.90
CA LEU A 406 -4.40 -1.80 -14.47
C LEU A 406 -3.72 -0.98 -15.56
N ARG A 407 -3.11 0.15 -15.22
CA ARG A 407 -2.31 0.94 -16.14
C ARG A 407 -0.83 0.72 -15.86
N VAL A 408 -0.10 0.45 -16.93
CA VAL A 408 1.37 0.47 -16.97
C VAL A 408 1.79 1.70 -17.75
N ILE A 409 2.54 2.59 -17.11
CA ILE A 409 3.18 3.72 -17.78
C ILE A 409 4.69 3.59 -17.68
N VAL A 410 5.35 3.72 -18.83
CA VAL A 410 6.80 3.66 -18.94
C VAL A 410 7.33 4.93 -19.59
N GLY A 411 8.50 5.39 -19.17
CA GLY A 411 9.17 6.55 -19.73
C GLY A 411 10.69 6.35 -19.76
N ARG A 412 11.35 6.92 -20.77
CA ARG A 412 12.80 6.80 -20.94
C ARG A 412 13.49 8.13 -20.66
N LYS A 413 14.60 8.12 -19.95
CA LYS A 413 15.43 9.33 -19.84
C LYS A 413 16.14 9.58 -21.19
N PRO A 414 16.16 10.82 -21.72
CA PRO A 414 16.84 11.12 -22.97
C PRO A 414 18.33 10.72 -22.97
N THR A 415 18.84 10.16 -24.07
CA THR A 415 20.26 9.79 -24.22
C THR A 415 21.20 10.95 -24.47
N VAL A 416 20.65 12.08 -24.93
CA VAL A 416 21.41 13.31 -25.17
C VAL A 416 20.80 14.37 -24.27
N PRO A 417 21.60 15.06 -23.44
CA PRO A 417 21.11 16.22 -22.71
C PRO A 417 20.63 17.25 -23.73
N ARG A 418 19.31 17.43 -23.87
CA ARG A 418 18.81 18.64 -24.53
C ARG A 418 19.19 19.81 -23.64
N GLN A 419 19.64 20.92 -24.23
CA GLN A 419 19.70 22.20 -23.54
C GLN A 419 18.28 22.56 -23.09
N TRP A 420 17.90 22.17 -21.88
CA TRP A 420 16.56 22.36 -21.38
C TRP A 420 16.48 23.75 -20.75
N THR A 421 15.72 24.64 -21.39
CA THR A 421 15.22 25.83 -20.73
C THR A 421 13.94 25.41 -20.04
N ALA A 422 14.00 25.21 -18.72
CA ALA A 422 12.80 24.99 -17.92
C ALA A 422 11.81 26.12 -18.22
N ARG A 423 10.57 25.78 -18.56
CA ARG A 423 9.50 26.77 -18.61
C ARG A 423 9.25 27.20 -17.17
N ALA A 424 9.69 28.41 -16.84
CA ALA A 424 9.36 29.05 -15.59
C ALA A 424 7.84 29.01 -15.39
N ILE A 425 7.42 28.49 -14.24
CA ILE A 425 6.05 28.56 -13.76
C ILE A 425 5.72 30.06 -13.64
N ASN A 426 4.72 30.51 -14.39
CA ASN A 426 4.23 31.88 -14.32
C ASN A 426 3.68 32.16 -12.92
N GLU A 427 4.39 32.98 -12.14
CA GLU A 427 3.79 33.70 -11.02
C GLU A 427 2.91 34.82 -11.59
N ASN A 428 1.59 34.67 -11.45
CA ASN A 428 0.66 35.78 -11.55
C ASN A 428 0.87 36.71 -10.34
N GLY A 429 1.64 37.77 -10.55
CA GLY A 429 1.72 38.93 -9.66
C GLY A 429 1.34 40.18 -10.43
N ASP A 430 0.07 40.57 -10.32
CA ASP A 430 -0.45 41.85 -10.80
C ASP A 430 0.30 43.00 -10.10
N GLY A 431 1.07 43.77 -10.86
CA GLY A 431 1.91 44.83 -10.33
C GLY A 431 2.23 45.84 -11.42
N LYS A 432 1.31 46.77 -11.65
CA LYS A 432 1.59 48.01 -12.38
C LYS A 432 2.76 48.72 -11.73
N ASP A 433 3.77 49.12 -12.51
CA ASP A 433 4.27 50.49 -12.39
C ASP A 433 4.94 50.99 -13.67
N HIS A 434 4.54 52.20 -14.02
CA HIS A 434 5.11 53.05 -15.06
C HIS A 434 6.42 53.67 -14.54
N SER A 435 7.46 53.67 -15.37
CA SER A 435 8.25 54.87 -15.63
C SER A 435 9.27 54.58 -16.72
N GLY A 436 9.21 55.37 -17.79
CA GLY A 436 10.30 55.44 -18.75
C GLY A 436 11.44 56.27 -18.18
N ASP A 437 12.66 55.96 -18.64
CA ASP A 437 13.61 57.01 -18.92
C ASP A 437 14.53 56.55 -20.06
N GLU A 438 14.59 57.38 -21.10
CA GLU A 438 15.63 57.35 -22.11
C GLU A 438 16.96 57.75 -21.44
N SER A 439 18.09 57.16 -21.86
CA SER A 439 19.19 57.96 -22.46
C SER A 439 20.50 57.18 -22.66
N THR A 440 20.92 57.22 -23.93
CA THR A 440 22.28 57.49 -24.43
C THR A 440 23.44 56.48 -24.35
N LEU A 441 23.87 56.13 -25.58
CA LEU A 441 25.24 56.24 -26.11
C LEU A 441 26.28 55.16 -25.76
N GLY A 442 26.55 54.33 -26.77
CA GLY A 442 27.85 54.38 -27.45
C GLY A 442 28.80 53.21 -27.19
N ARG A 443 28.82 52.23 -28.10
CA ARG A 443 30.00 51.37 -28.30
C ARG A 443 30.49 51.51 -29.73
N ARG A 444 31.57 52.30 -29.87
CA ARG A 444 32.36 52.49 -31.10
C ARG A 444 33.12 51.22 -31.44
N THR A 445 32.99 50.81 -32.70
CA THR A 445 33.89 49.92 -33.43
C THR A 445 35.24 50.62 -33.64
N ILE A 446 36.36 49.93 -33.38
CA ILE A 446 37.69 50.38 -33.78
C ILE A 446 38.22 49.37 -34.80
N HIS A 447 38.28 49.82 -36.07
CA HIS A 447 39.17 49.26 -37.09
C HIS A 447 40.55 49.92 -36.93
N SER A 448 41.61 49.12 -37.04
CA SER A 448 42.99 49.57 -37.14
C SER A 448 43.61 49.06 -38.46
N GLU A 449 43.68 49.95 -39.43
CA GLU A 449 44.67 50.01 -40.53
C GLU A 449 45.20 51.46 -40.43
N GLU A 450 46.48 51.81 -40.52
CA GLU A 450 47.46 51.63 -41.60
C GLU A 450 48.73 52.38 -41.08
N THR A 451 49.99 52.00 -41.27
CA THR A 451 50.81 52.26 -42.48
C THR A 451 52.29 52.02 -42.12
N ALA A 452 53.04 51.42 -43.04
CA ALA A 452 54.36 51.87 -43.53
C ALA A 452 54.74 51.07 -44.78
#